data_AF-A0A9Q1FF26-F1
#
_entry.id   AF-A0A9Q1FF26-F1
#
_cell.length_a   1.000
_cell.length_b   1.000
_cell.length_c   1.000
_cell.angle_alpha   90.00
_cell.angle_beta   90.00
_cell.angle_gamma   90.00
#
_symmetry.space_group_name_H-M   'P 1'
#
loop_
_entity.id
_entity.type
_entity.pdbx_description
1 polymer ?
#
loop_
_entity_poly.entity_id
_entity_poly.type
_entity_poly.pdbx_seq_one_letter_code
_entity_poly.pdbx_strand_id
1 'polypeptide(L)'
;MSLETRRHCTEVSAVAKGRFVGDPSFEYELTETRQQGEGDEAVKEEFTMKVTEEKRLAATVFNIERDVSVVPRGAFIRTPHDMVQVNRSFQGLSTLEAGNLSNYLHFTEPQYLKKKSILEMADLDPSIDFLDPLSEDIPKGSWSLQMEGSSVCVLRSLLWLGLTFFHVPSTPQHGYIYVGDGLKNLDLPFML
;
A
#
# COMPACT_ATOMS: atom_id res chain seq x y z
N MET A 1 -0.83 2.83 16.45
CA MET A 1 -1.76 3.89 16.00
C MET A 1 -3.17 3.53 16.44
N SER A 2 -3.98 4.48 16.92
CA SER A 2 -5.31 4.16 17.47
C SER A 2 -6.29 3.75 16.37
N LEU A 3 -7.31 2.97 16.74
CA LEU A 3 -8.40 2.56 15.84
C LEU A 3 -9.17 3.75 15.28
N GLU A 4 -9.24 4.85 16.04
CA GLU A 4 -9.92 6.09 15.66
C GLU A 4 -9.24 6.78 14.47
N THR A 5 -7.91 6.84 14.43
CA THR A 5 -7.17 7.41 13.29
C THR A 5 -7.42 6.61 12.01
N ARG A 6 -7.49 5.27 12.11
CA ARG A 6 -7.80 4.40 10.96
C ARG A 6 -9.22 4.64 10.44
N ARG A 7 -10.20 4.72 11.35
CA ARG A 7 -11.60 5.01 11.00
C ARG A 7 -11.74 6.37 10.33
N HIS A 8 -11.09 7.39 10.88
CA HIS A 8 -11.10 8.73 10.31
C HIS A 8 -10.47 8.76 8.91
N CYS A 9 -9.35 8.06 8.68
CA CYS A 9 -8.76 7.96 7.34
C CYS A 9 -9.72 7.28 6.35
N THR A 10 -10.41 6.21 6.75
CA THR A 10 -11.38 5.52 5.87
C THR A 10 -12.56 6.42 5.52
N GLU A 11 -13.13 7.12 6.50
CA GLU A 11 -14.23 8.07 6.30
C GLU A 11 -13.80 9.21 5.36
N VAL A 12 -12.60 9.78 5.58
CA VAL A 12 -12.00 10.83 4.72
C VAL A 12 -11.68 10.34 3.30
N SER A 13 -11.34 9.06 3.14
CA SER A 13 -11.02 8.47 1.82
C SER A 13 -12.25 8.34 0.93
N ALA A 14 -13.44 8.10 1.50
CA ALA A 14 -14.69 8.09 0.75
C ALA A 14 -15.01 9.47 0.13
N VAL A 15 -14.49 10.53 0.76
CA VAL A 15 -14.63 11.93 0.34
C VAL A 15 -13.58 12.34 -0.70
N ALA A 16 -12.51 11.56 -0.88
CA ALA A 16 -11.38 11.90 -1.73
C ALA A 16 -11.69 11.66 -3.23
N LYS A 17 -12.68 12.36 -3.76
CA LYS A 17 -13.01 12.35 -5.20
C LYS A 17 -12.43 13.57 -5.89
N GLY A 18 -11.86 13.34 -7.07
CA GLY A 18 -11.31 14.41 -7.91
C GLY A 18 -9.95 14.92 -7.43
N ARG A 19 -9.48 16.01 -8.04
CA ARG A 19 -8.14 16.56 -7.77
C ARG A 19 -8.13 17.39 -6.49
N PHE A 20 -6.94 17.61 -5.95
CA PHE A 20 -6.70 18.60 -4.89
C PHE A 20 -6.82 20.01 -5.46
N VAL A 21 -7.31 20.96 -4.65
CA VAL A 21 -7.42 22.37 -5.06
C VAL A 21 -6.07 23.07 -4.88
N GLY A 22 -5.29 22.65 -3.88
CA GLY A 22 -4.02 23.26 -3.50
C GLY A 22 -4.14 24.29 -2.38
N ASP A 23 -5.30 24.36 -1.70
CA ASP A 23 -5.50 25.21 -0.52
C ASP A 23 -5.78 24.33 0.71
N PRO A 24 -4.87 24.26 1.70
CA PRO A 24 -5.04 23.45 2.90
C PRO A 24 -6.31 23.73 3.69
N SER A 25 -6.83 24.97 3.63
CA SER A 25 -8.03 25.41 4.37
C SER A 25 -9.34 25.17 3.63
N PHE A 26 -9.28 24.68 2.38
CA PHE A 26 -10.48 24.37 1.62
C PHE A 26 -11.31 23.27 2.32
N GLU A 27 -12.63 23.50 2.44
CA GLU A 27 -13.55 22.55 3.07
C GLU A 27 -14.39 21.82 2.03
N TYR A 28 -14.35 20.49 2.09
CA TYR A 28 -15.26 19.62 1.36
C TYR A 28 -16.48 19.34 2.23
N GLU A 29 -17.68 19.56 1.69
CA GLU A 29 -18.95 19.16 2.32
C GLU A 29 -19.45 17.85 1.71
N LEU A 30 -19.71 16.85 2.55
CA LEU A 30 -20.26 15.57 2.11
C LEU A 30 -21.57 15.29 2.83
N THR A 31 -22.63 15.10 2.06
CA THR A 31 -23.92 14.59 2.57
C THR A 31 -24.01 13.10 2.25
N GLU A 32 -23.90 12.24 3.26
CA GLU A 32 -24.19 10.81 3.15
C GLU A 32 -25.61 10.54 3.63
N THR A 33 -26.44 9.91 2.79
CA THR A 33 -27.74 9.37 3.24
C THR A 33 -27.54 7.95 3.75
N ARG A 34 -27.56 7.75 5.07
CA ARG A 34 -27.58 6.42 5.68
C ARG A 34 -29.02 5.94 5.76
N GLN A 35 -29.29 4.76 5.23
CA GLN A 35 -30.56 4.08 5.42
C GLN A 35 -30.42 3.10 6.59
N GLN A 36 -31.21 3.31 7.65
CA GLN A 36 -31.38 2.34 8.73
C GLN A 36 -32.73 1.64 8.57
N GLY A 37 -32.71 0.33 8.36
CA GLY A 37 -33.89 -0.53 8.20
C GLY A 37 -33.94 -1.27 6.86
N GLU A 38 -34.70 -2.38 6.80
CA GLU A 38 -35.04 -3.10 5.56
C GLU A 38 -36.52 -2.86 5.22
N GLY A 39 -36.81 -2.49 3.97
CA GLY A 39 -38.18 -2.29 3.46
C GLY A 39 -38.63 -0.82 3.41
N ASP A 40 -39.94 -0.60 3.26
CA ASP A 40 -40.58 0.72 3.10
C ASP A 40 -40.50 1.62 4.36
N GLU A 41 -40.02 1.10 5.48
CA GLU A 41 -39.82 1.83 6.75
C GLU A 41 -38.37 2.29 6.97
N ALA A 42 -37.50 2.22 5.95
CA ALA A 42 -36.12 2.67 6.05
C ALA A 42 -36.03 4.18 6.37
N VAL A 43 -35.53 4.51 7.56
CA VAL A 43 -35.26 5.90 7.95
C VAL A 43 -33.99 6.36 7.23
N LYS A 44 -34.14 7.38 6.38
CA LYS A 44 -33.04 8.06 5.71
C LYS A 44 -32.50 9.15 6.63
N GLU A 45 -31.37 8.89 7.27
CA GLU A 45 -30.62 9.92 7.99
C GLU A 45 -29.58 10.54 7.05
N GLU A 46 -29.68 11.85 6.82
CA GLU A 46 -28.65 12.61 6.12
C GLU A 46 -27.58 13.07 7.11
N PHE A 47 -26.37 12.54 6.97
CA PHE A 47 -25.20 12.93 7.73
C PHE A 47 -24.34 13.86 6.87
N THR A 48 -24.15 15.12 7.32
CA THR A 48 -23.24 16.06 6.64
C THR A 48 -21.90 16.15 7.38
N MET A 49 -20.82 15.75 6.72
CA MET A 49 -19.45 15.85 7.25
C MET A 49 -18.68 16.94 6.51
N LYS A 50 -17.91 17.74 7.26
CA LYS A 50 -16.95 18.69 6.70
C LYS A 50 -15.54 18.18 6.88
N VAL A 51 -14.76 18.17 5.81
CA VAL A 51 -13.37 17.72 5.80
C VAL A 51 -12.49 18.78 5.15
N THR A 52 -11.45 19.23 5.85
CA THR A 52 -10.46 20.15 5.28
C THR A 52 -9.51 19.43 4.32
N GLU A 53 -8.99 20.15 3.33
CA GLU A 53 -8.08 19.58 2.33
C GLU A 53 -6.79 19.03 2.95
N GLU A 54 -6.27 19.66 4.01
CA GLU A 54 -5.14 19.12 4.79
C GLU A 54 -5.40 17.72 5.36
N LYS A 55 -6.61 17.46 5.86
CA LYS A 55 -6.99 16.15 6.44
C LYS A 55 -7.16 15.12 5.34
N ARG A 56 -7.75 15.54 4.21
CA ARG A 56 -7.85 14.73 3.01
C ARG A 56 -6.47 14.31 2.52
N LEU A 57 -5.55 15.25 2.39
CA LEU A 57 -4.18 14.99 1.96
C LEU A 57 -3.46 14.03 2.91
N ALA A 58 -3.56 14.25 4.22
CA ALA A 58 -2.96 13.36 5.23
C ALA A 58 -3.51 11.93 5.12
N ALA A 59 -4.83 11.76 4.94
CA ALA A 59 -5.44 10.45 4.74
C ALA A 59 -5.00 9.79 3.43
N THR A 60 -4.88 10.55 2.34
CA THR A 60 -4.38 10.06 1.05
C THR A 60 -2.94 9.57 1.16
N VAL A 61 -2.03 10.37 1.75
CA VAL A 61 -0.64 9.96 1.98
C VAL A 61 -0.58 8.70 2.83
N PHE A 62 -1.37 8.64 3.91
CA PHE A 62 -1.46 7.46 4.76
C PHE A 62 -1.90 6.20 4.00
N ASN A 63 -2.90 6.31 3.13
CA ASN A 63 -3.36 5.17 2.34
C ASN A 63 -2.35 4.72 1.29
N ILE A 64 -1.67 5.68 0.65
CA ILE A 64 -0.59 5.36 -0.30
C ILE A 64 0.49 4.58 0.45
N GLU A 65 1.07 5.16 1.50
CA GLU A 65 2.10 4.51 2.33
C GLU A 65 1.68 3.11 2.78
N ARG A 66 0.43 2.95 3.25
CA ARG A 66 -0.09 1.65 3.68
C ARG A 66 -0.20 0.64 2.54
N ASP A 67 -0.62 1.07 1.35
CA ASP A 67 -0.92 0.16 0.25
C ASP A 67 0.31 -0.14 -0.62
N VAL A 68 1.35 0.70 -0.58
CA VAL A 68 2.45 0.62 -1.55
C VAL A 68 3.86 0.84 -1.00
N SER A 69 4.05 0.87 0.31
CA SER A 69 5.42 0.83 0.86
C SER A 69 6.11 -0.46 0.45
N VAL A 70 7.17 -0.38 -0.37
CA VAL A 70 7.86 -1.57 -0.91
C VAL A 70 9.30 -1.65 -0.39
N VAL A 71 9.73 -2.86 -0.05
CA VAL A 71 11.13 -3.19 0.25
C VAL A 71 11.56 -4.49 -0.43
N PRO A 72 12.85 -4.65 -0.80
CA PRO A 72 13.34 -5.92 -1.29
C PRO A 72 13.47 -6.95 -0.15
N ARG A 73 13.24 -8.22 -0.47
CA ARG A 73 13.34 -9.35 0.44
C ARG A 73 14.73 -9.41 1.07
N GLY A 74 14.77 -9.50 2.40
CA GLY A 74 16.02 -9.55 3.17
C GLY A 74 16.64 -8.19 3.48
N ALA A 75 16.11 -7.07 2.99
CA ALA A 75 16.58 -5.73 3.39
C ALA A 75 16.30 -5.40 4.87
N PHE A 76 15.26 -6.01 5.42
CA PHE A 76 14.89 -5.93 6.83
C PHE A 76 14.82 -7.34 7.42
N ILE A 77 15.07 -7.41 8.73
CA ILE A 77 14.93 -8.64 9.51
C ILE A 77 14.05 -8.40 10.72
N ARG A 78 13.26 -9.42 11.07
CA ARG A 78 12.51 -9.48 12.32
C ARG A 78 13.29 -10.29 13.34
N THR A 79 13.56 -9.67 14.49
CA THR A 79 14.22 -10.34 15.61
C THR A 79 13.23 -11.22 16.38
N PRO A 80 13.71 -12.18 17.20
CA PRO A 80 12.85 -12.99 18.07
C PRO A 80 12.02 -12.17 19.09
N HIS A 81 12.38 -10.91 19.32
CA HIS A 81 11.65 -9.98 20.18
C HIS A 81 10.63 -9.13 19.40
N ASP A 82 10.28 -9.55 18.17
CA ASP A 82 9.35 -8.86 17.27
C ASP A 82 9.75 -7.44 16.86
N MET A 83 11.04 -7.08 17.03
CA MET A 83 11.58 -5.83 16.51
C MET A 83 12.04 -6.00 15.08
N VAL A 84 11.61 -5.09 14.19
CA VAL A 84 12.07 -5.01 12.80
C VAL A 84 13.26 -4.06 12.72
N GLN A 85 14.34 -4.53 12.10
CA GLN A 85 15.59 -3.78 11.96
C GLN A 85 16.15 -3.89 10.54
N VAL A 86 16.92 -2.89 10.11
CA VAL A 86 17.64 -2.94 8.83
C VAL A 86 18.67 -4.07 8.88
N ASN A 87 18.65 -4.94 7.87
CA ASN A 87 19.62 -6.01 7.74
C ASN A 87 20.95 -5.45 7.21
N ARG A 88 21.94 -5.29 8.09
CA ARG A 88 23.27 -4.77 7.71
C ARG A 88 24.05 -5.71 6.79
N SER A 89 23.66 -6.97 6.71
CA SER A 89 24.27 -7.97 5.84
C SER A 89 23.63 -8.00 4.45
N PHE A 90 22.56 -7.23 4.21
CA PHE A 90 21.90 -7.19 2.91
C PHE A 90 22.79 -6.50 1.87
N GLN A 91 23.21 -7.26 0.85
CA GLN A 91 24.02 -6.77 -0.25
C GLN A 91 23.20 -6.49 -1.52
N GLY A 92 21.87 -6.52 -1.44
CA GLY A 92 20.99 -6.44 -2.61
C GLY A 92 20.57 -7.80 -3.15
N LEU A 93 19.50 -7.79 -3.95
CA LEU A 93 19.07 -8.96 -4.71
C LEU A 93 20.02 -9.18 -5.89
N SER A 94 20.27 -10.43 -6.28
CA SER A 94 20.92 -10.72 -7.56
C SER A 94 20.06 -10.25 -8.73
N THR A 95 20.64 -10.11 -9.93
CA THR A 95 19.89 -9.69 -11.13
C THR A 95 18.72 -10.63 -11.44
N LEU A 96 18.87 -11.93 -11.18
CA LEU A 96 17.80 -12.92 -11.36
C LEU A 96 16.68 -12.72 -10.33
N GLU A 97 17.05 -12.53 -9.06
CA GLU A 97 16.09 -12.30 -7.97
C GLU A 97 15.35 -10.98 -8.14
N ALA A 98 16.05 -9.92 -8.57
CA ALA A 98 15.47 -8.61 -8.83
C ALA A 98 14.43 -8.65 -9.97
N GLY A 99 14.54 -9.61 -10.90
CA GLY A 99 13.56 -9.84 -11.95
C GLY A 99 12.26 -10.52 -11.47
N ASN A 100 12.19 -10.93 -10.20
CA ASN A 100 11.06 -11.66 -9.66
C ASN A 100 10.28 -10.83 -8.63
N LEU A 101 8.99 -10.62 -8.91
CA LEU A 101 8.09 -9.84 -8.06
C LEU A 101 7.94 -10.41 -6.65
N SER A 102 8.12 -11.73 -6.46
CA SER A 102 8.04 -12.36 -5.13
C SER A 102 9.15 -11.92 -4.17
N ASN A 103 10.23 -11.31 -4.68
CA ASN A 103 11.32 -10.77 -3.87
C ASN A 103 11.08 -9.32 -3.43
N TYR A 104 9.89 -8.77 -3.65
CA TYR A 104 9.49 -7.46 -3.18
C TYR A 104 8.31 -7.62 -2.23
N LEU A 105 8.39 -6.96 -1.08
CA LEU A 105 7.47 -7.13 0.04
C LEU A 105 6.86 -5.78 0.44
N HIS A 106 5.61 -5.81 0.90
CA HIS A 106 4.96 -4.66 1.53
C HIS A 106 5.59 -4.37 2.89
N PHE A 107 6.13 -3.18 3.08
CA PHE A 107 6.74 -2.74 4.34
C PHE A 107 5.69 -2.20 5.33
N THR A 108 4.68 -3.03 5.58
CA THR A 108 3.56 -2.73 6.48
C THR A 108 3.21 -3.95 7.31
N GLU A 109 2.28 -3.80 8.26
CA GLU A 109 1.79 -4.95 9.03
C GLU A 109 1.21 -6.03 8.10
N PRO A 110 1.69 -7.29 8.17
CA PRO A 110 1.24 -8.33 7.25
C PRO A 110 -0.22 -8.70 7.51
N GLN A 111 -1.00 -8.79 6.44
CA GLN A 111 -2.40 -9.17 6.40
C GLN A 111 -2.60 -10.59 5.89
N TYR A 112 -1.82 -11.00 4.89
CA TYR A 112 -1.96 -12.31 4.25
C TYR A 112 -1.13 -13.38 4.94
N LEU A 113 0.06 -13.05 5.44
CA LEU A 113 0.91 -13.97 6.19
C LEU A 113 0.15 -14.61 7.38
N LYS A 114 -0.69 -13.82 8.06
CA LYS A 114 -1.52 -14.26 9.19
C LYS A 114 -2.59 -15.30 8.81
N LYS A 115 -2.86 -15.47 7.52
CA LYS A 115 -3.88 -16.38 6.98
C LYS A 115 -3.27 -17.64 6.35
N LYS A 116 -1.94 -17.74 6.24
CA LYS A 116 -1.25 -18.90 5.66
C LYS A 116 -1.40 -20.14 6.53
N SER A 117 -1.45 -21.30 5.88
CA SER A 117 -1.46 -22.60 6.55
C SER A 117 -0.09 -22.94 7.16
N ILE A 118 -0.07 -23.89 8.09
CA ILE A 118 1.17 -24.36 8.73
C ILE A 118 2.16 -24.91 7.69
N LEU A 119 1.65 -25.61 6.65
CA LEU A 119 2.47 -26.16 5.59
C LEU A 119 3.15 -25.05 4.78
N GLU A 120 2.41 -24.00 4.42
CA GLU A 120 2.96 -22.86 3.68
C GLU A 120 3.96 -22.04 4.51
N MET A 121 3.81 -22.03 5.84
CA MET A 121 4.76 -21.37 6.74
C MET A 121 6.06 -22.16 6.93
N ALA A 122 6.07 -23.48 6.67
CA ALA A 122 7.25 -24.32 6.88
C ALA A 122 8.40 -23.99 5.91
N ASP A 123 8.08 -23.47 4.73
CA ASP A 123 9.06 -23.09 3.70
C ASP A 123 9.58 -21.65 3.84
N LEU A 124 9.04 -20.86 4.79
CA LEU A 124 9.41 -19.46 5.00
C LEU A 124 10.47 -19.34 6.09
N ASP A 125 11.41 -18.41 5.93
CA ASP A 125 12.32 -18.03 7.00
C ASP A 125 11.66 -16.92 7.85
N PRO A 126 11.32 -17.17 9.13
CA PRO A 126 10.59 -16.20 9.96
C PRO A 126 11.32 -14.87 10.16
N SER A 127 12.64 -14.84 9.95
CA SER A 127 13.46 -13.64 10.14
C SER A 127 13.38 -12.70 8.94
N ILE A 128 13.22 -13.23 7.72
CA ILE A 128 13.22 -12.45 6.45
C ILE A 128 11.86 -12.42 5.76
N ASP A 129 11.06 -13.48 5.90
CA ASP A 129 9.76 -13.68 5.25
C ASP A 129 8.60 -13.35 6.20
N PHE A 130 8.71 -12.23 6.91
CA PHE A 130 7.71 -11.77 7.88
C PHE A 130 6.70 -10.76 7.31
N LEU A 131 6.83 -10.39 6.02
CA LEU A 131 6.02 -9.41 5.31
C LEU A 131 5.28 -10.07 4.13
N ASP A 132 4.25 -9.39 3.63
CA ASP A 132 3.46 -9.89 2.49
C ASP A 132 4.17 -9.58 1.15
N PRO A 133 4.37 -10.57 0.27
CA PRO A 133 4.97 -10.36 -1.04
C PRO A 133 4.01 -9.71 -2.04
N LEU A 134 4.53 -8.81 -2.88
CA LEU A 134 3.74 -8.11 -3.92
C LEU A 134 3.13 -9.07 -4.95
N SER A 135 3.74 -10.25 -5.15
CA SER A 135 3.21 -11.29 -6.04
C SER A 135 1.85 -11.82 -5.59
N GLU A 136 1.49 -11.65 -4.31
CA GLU A 136 0.21 -12.07 -3.75
C GLU A 136 -0.87 -10.99 -3.72
N ASP A 137 -0.58 -9.82 -4.29
CA ASP A 137 -1.57 -8.74 -4.38
C ASP A 137 -2.77 -9.12 -5.26
N ILE A 138 -3.93 -8.61 -4.87
CA ILE A 138 -5.21 -8.79 -5.57
C ILE A 138 -5.68 -7.41 -6.04
N PRO A 139 -5.98 -7.21 -7.34
CA PRO A 139 -5.92 -8.21 -8.41
C PRO A 139 -4.48 -8.61 -8.78
N LYS A 140 -4.31 -9.84 -9.27
CA LYS A 140 -3.01 -10.29 -9.83
C LYS A 140 -2.67 -9.39 -11.01
N GLY A 141 -1.42 -8.94 -11.10
CA GLY A 141 -0.99 -7.96 -12.11
C GLY A 141 -1.08 -6.50 -11.63
N SER A 142 -1.31 -6.24 -10.35
CA SER A 142 -1.32 -4.87 -9.78
C SER A 142 0.03 -4.14 -9.86
N TRP A 143 1.09 -4.84 -10.23
CA TRP A 143 2.45 -4.31 -10.33
C TRP A 143 3.06 -4.62 -11.68
N SER A 144 3.74 -3.63 -12.26
CA SER A 144 4.62 -3.80 -13.40
C SER A 144 6.06 -3.81 -12.93
N LEU A 145 6.80 -4.89 -13.23
CA LEU A 145 8.22 -5.02 -12.94
C LEU A 145 8.99 -4.93 -14.27
N GLN A 146 9.97 -4.04 -14.32
CA GLN A 146 10.80 -3.82 -15.50
C GLN A 146 12.26 -3.72 -15.11
N MET A 147 13.12 -4.39 -15.88
CA MET A 147 14.57 -4.28 -15.75
C MET A 147 15.08 -3.31 -16.81
N GLU A 148 15.66 -2.20 -16.37
CA GLU A 148 16.38 -1.26 -17.24
C GLU A 148 17.78 -1.82 -17.50
N GLY A 149 17.88 -2.67 -18.53
CA GLY A 149 19.07 -3.48 -18.79
C GLY A 149 19.37 -4.43 -17.62
N SER A 150 20.62 -4.45 -17.16
CA SER A 150 21.04 -5.21 -15.97
C SER A 150 21.35 -4.31 -14.77
N SER A 151 20.99 -3.02 -14.82
CA SER A 151 21.50 -2.02 -13.87
C SER A 151 20.50 -1.65 -12.78
N VAL A 152 19.21 -1.53 -13.12
CA VAL A 152 18.17 -1.08 -12.19
C VAL A 152 16.88 -1.86 -12.43
N CYS A 153 16.30 -2.39 -11.36
CA CYS A 153 14.93 -2.90 -11.35
C CYS A 153 13.98 -1.77 -10.97
N VAL A 154 12.93 -1.59 -11.75
CA VAL A 154 11.89 -0.58 -11.54
C VAL A 154 10.55 -1.28 -11.39
N LEU A 155 9.86 -1.00 -10.28
CA LEU A 155 8.49 -1.46 -10.04
C LEU A 155 7.54 -0.26 -10.09
N ARG A 156 6.40 -0.43 -10.75
CA ARG A 156 5.33 0.57 -10.82
C ARG A 156 4.01 -0.03 -10.35
N SER A 157 3.31 0.70 -9.49
CA SER A 157 1.96 0.32 -9.07
C SER A 157 0.96 0.70 -10.14
N LEU A 158 0.08 -0.23 -10.52
CA LEU A 158 -1.08 0.03 -11.38
C LEU A 158 -2.33 0.41 -10.56
N LEU A 159 -2.30 0.15 -9.25
CA LEU A 159 -3.34 0.54 -8.31
C LEU A 159 -3.18 1.99 -7.86
N TRP A 160 -1.95 2.43 -7.63
CA TRP A 160 -1.60 3.81 -7.31
C TRP A 160 -0.71 4.39 -8.40
N LEU A 161 -1.36 4.92 -9.43
CA LEU A 161 -0.66 5.53 -10.57
C LEU A 161 0.20 6.71 -10.07
N GLY A 162 1.48 6.70 -10.46
CA GLY A 162 2.47 7.66 -9.99
C GLY A 162 3.49 7.08 -9.00
N LEU A 163 3.24 5.90 -8.43
CA LEU A 163 4.26 5.22 -7.63
C LEU A 163 5.31 4.55 -8.52
N THR A 164 6.58 4.86 -8.23
CA THR A 164 7.74 4.19 -8.79
C THR A 164 8.70 3.77 -7.68
N PHE A 165 8.99 2.48 -7.59
CA PHE A 165 10.04 1.90 -6.77
C PHE A 165 11.26 1.56 -7.63
N PHE A 166 12.45 1.70 -7.08
CA PHE A 166 13.70 1.29 -7.71
C PHE A 166 14.55 0.41 -6.77
N HIS A 167 15.31 -0.50 -7.36
CA HIS A 167 16.37 -1.25 -6.70
C HIS A 167 17.55 -1.43 -7.64
N VAL A 168 18.77 -1.19 -7.14
CA VAL A 168 20.01 -1.48 -7.88
C VAL A 168 20.50 -2.87 -7.46
N PRO A 169 20.42 -3.89 -8.34
CA PRO A 169 20.82 -5.26 -8.03
C PRO A 169 22.26 -5.32 -7.51
N SER A 170 22.54 -6.29 -6.63
CA SER A 170 23.84 -6.49 -5.98
C SER A 170 24.34 -5.26 -5.20
N THR A 171 23.42 -4.37 -4.81
CA THR A 171 23.69 -3.30 -3.84
C THR A 171 22.52 -3.17 -2.87
N PRO A 172 22.72 -2.60 -1.66
CA PRO A 172 21.60 -2.32 -0.75
C PRO A 172 20.72 -1.14 -1.22
N GLN A 173 21.03 -0.48 -2.34
CA GLN A 173 20.32 0.73 -2.76
C GLN A 173 18.92 0.39 -3.29
N HIS A 174 17.91 0.98 -2.65
CA HIS A 174 16.51 0.88 -3.04
C HIS A 174 15.73 2.06 -2.48
N GLY A 175 14.54 2.28 -3.02
CA GLY A 175 13.61 3.28 -2.52
C GLY A 175 12.40 3.40 -3.43
N TYR A 176 11.43 4.21 -3.02
CA TYR A 176 10.28 4.53 -3.85
C TYR A 176 9.94 6.01 -3.74
N ILE A 177 9.22 6.48 -4.75
CA ILE A 177 8.64 7.82 -4.79
C ILE A 177 7.23 7.72 -5.37
N TYR A 178 6.33 8.52 -4.82
CA TYR A 178 5.01 8.74 -5.39
C TYR A 178 4.94 10.14 -5.99
N VAL A 179 4.59 10.22 -7.28
CA VAL A 179 4.29 11.48 -7.97
C VAL A 179 2.99 11.31 -8.75
N GLY A 180 1.89 11.82 -8.18
CA GLY A 180 0.55 11.66 -8.75
C GLY A 180 -0.48 12.54 -8.07
N ASP A 181 -1.74 12.38 -8.45
CA ASP A 181 -2.88 13.16 -7.95
C ASP A 181 -3.55 12.57 -6.70
N GLY A 182 -3.01 11.47 -6.19
CA GLY A 182 -3.52 10.80 -4.99
C GLY A 182 -4.80 9.99 -5.23
N LEU A 183 -5.13 9.67 -6.48
CA LEU A 183 -6.28 8.84 -6.82
C LEU A 183 -5.89 7.36 -6.95
N LYS A 184 -6.67 6.51 -6.27
CA LYS A 184 -6.57 5.05 -6.38
C LYS A 184 -7.34 4.56 -7.60
N ASN A 185 -6.71 3.71 -8.40
CA ASN A 185 -7.33 3.10 -9.59
C ASN A 185 -8.27 1.95 -9.18
N LEU A 186 -9.51 2.27 -8.85
CA LEU A 186 -10.53 1.28 -8.47
C LEU A 186 -11.02 0.44 -9.66
N ASP A 187 -10.78 0.90 -10.90
CA ASP A 187 -11.19 0.21 -12.12
C ASP A 187 -10.17 -0.87 -12.56
N LEU A 188 -9.03 -0.96 -11.87
CA LEU A 188 -7.95 -1.91 -12.20
C LEU A 188 -8.44 -3.36 -12.43
N PRO A 189 -9.37 -3.94 -11.64
CA PRO A 189 -9.86 -5.29 -11.89
C PRO A 189 -10.57 -5.49 -13.23
N PHE A 190 -11.06 -4.42 -13.86
CA PHE A 190 -11.72 -4.44 -15.17
C PHE A 190 -10.77 -4.09 -16.33
N MET A 191 -9.54 -3.66 -16.02
CA MET A 191 -8.53 -3.23 -16.99
C MET A 191 -7.47 -4.30 -17.29
N LEU A 192 -7.37 -5.33 -16.45
CA LEU A 192 -6.39 -6.41 -16.52
C LEU A 192 -6.89 -7.62 -17.31
#